data_AF-A0A1J7GN69-F1
#
_entry.id   AF-A0A1J7GN69-F1
#
_cell.length_a   1.000
_cell.length_b   1.000
_cell.length_c   1.000
_cell.angle_alpha   90.00
_cell.angle_beta   90.00
_cell.angle_gamma   90.00
#
_symmetry.space_group_name_H-M   'P 1'
#
loop_
_entity.id
_entity.type
_entity.pdbx_description
1 polymer ?
#
loop_
_entity_poly.entity_id
_entity_poly.type
_entity_poly.pdbx_seq_one_letter_code
_entity_poly.pdbx_strand_id
1 'polypeptide(L)'
;MHELGLSSKKPFKKCARVVGEVLGKFHPHGDSAVYDSLVRMAQDFSLRCPLIQGHGNFGSIDADPPAAMRYTECKLDELTEAMLLADLEQDTVDFVPNFDNSQKEPSLLPARLPNLLLNGSSGIAVGMATNIPPHNLGELVDVLCVLIHNPEATVQELLEYMPGPDFPTGGLIMGNLGILDAYRTGRGRVIVRGKTDIELLDSKTKRNAIIIKEIPYQTNKASLVEKIAEHVESKSLDGISDIRDESDRTGMRVVIELKRGSDPLIVLNNLYRLTSLQSTFSCNMVGILNGQPKQMGLKELLQPTTPNNEDSSVTALGLRS
;
A
#
# COMPACT_ATOMS: atom_id res chain seq x y z
N MET A 1 2.97 10.64 -18.42
CA MET A 1 2.03 9.71 -19.10
C MET A 1 0.81 10.42 -19.67
N HIS A 2 0.19 11.35 -18.93
CA HIS A 2 -0.93 12.17 -19.39
C HIS A 2 -0.60 12.93 -20.69
N GLU A 3 0.50 13.68 -20.73
CA GLU A 3 0.98 14.40 -21.93
C GLU A 3 1.24 13.51 -23.15
N LEU A 4 1.57 12.23 -22.93
CA LEU A 4 1.78 11.26 -23.99
C LEU A 4 0.47 10.67 -24.54
N GLY A 5 -0.68 11.08 -23.98
CA GLY A 5 -2.00 10.58 -24.33
C GLY A 5 -2.21 9.11 -23.94
N LEU A 6 -1.54 8.62 -22.89
CA LEU A 6 -1.63 7.22 -22.45
C LEU A 6 -2.80 6.97 -21.47
N SER A 7 -3.98 7.46 -21.83
CA SER A 7 -5.21 7.23 -21.06
C SER A 7 -5.55 5.73 -20.97
N SER A 8 -6.33 5.35 -19.96
CA SER A 8 -6.89 4.01 -19.74
C SER A 8 -7.59 3.41 -20.96
N LYS A 9 -8.19 4.25 -21.83
CA LYS A 9 -8.91 3.83 -23.04
C LYS A 9 -8.00 3.56 -24.25
N LYS A 10 -6.70 3.86 -24.16
CA LYS A 10 -5.75 3.71 -25.27
C LYS A 10 -4.99 2.38 -25.15
N PRO A 11 -4.39 1.89 -26.25
CA PRO A 11 -3.52 0.72 -26.20
C PRO A 11 -2.32 0.95 -25.27
N PHE A 12 -1.86 -0.13 -24.64
CA PHE A 12 -0.63 -0.14 -23.84
C PHE A 12 0.58 0.34 -24.67
N LYS A 13 1.55 0.96 -23.99
CA LYS A 13 2.83 1.37 -24.59
C LYS A 13 4.00 0.88 -23.76
N LYS A 14 5.13 0.64 -24.42
CA LYS A 14 6.36 0.19 -23.77
C LYS A 14 6.76 1.09 -22.61
N CYS A 15 7.03 0.51 -21.45
CA CYS A 15 7.48 1.24 -20.26
C CYS A 15 8.77 2.03 -20.55
N ALA A 16 9.68 1.49 -21.35
CA ALA A 16 10.90 2.18 -21.77
C ALA A 16 10.64 3.57 -22.42
N ARG A 17 9.54 3.71 -23.18
CA ARG A 17 9.16 5.00 -23.76
C ARG A 17 8.73 5.99 -22.70
N VAL A 18 7.92 5.54 -21.73
CA VAL A 18 7.45 6.39 -20.63
C VAL A 18 8.61 6.83 -19.75
N VAL A 19 9.51 5.91 -19.40
CA VAL A 19 10.71 6.21 -18.60
C VAL A 19 11.59 7.24 -19.30
N GLY A 20 11.90 7.04 -20.60
CA GLY A 20 12.71 8.01 -21.35
C GLY A 20 12.12 9.42 -21.40
N GLU A 21 10.80 9.53 -21.53
CA GLU A 21 10.10 10.83 -21.53
C GLU A 21 10.17 11.52 -20.16
N VAL A 22 10.03 10.77 -19.07
CA VAL A 22 10.15 11.31 -17.71
C VAL A 22 11.57 11.82 -17.45
N LEU A 23 12.59 11.04 -17.83
CA LEU A 23 13.99 11.41 -17.65
C LEU A 23 14.38 12.64 -18.47
N GLY A 24 13.92 12.71 -19.73
CA GLY A 24 14.27 13.78 -20.64
C GLY A 24 13.61 15.12 -20.31
N LYS A 25 12.51 15.12 -19.56
CA LYS A 25 11.68 16.33 -19.36
C LYS A 25 11.49 16.75 -17.90
N PHE A 26 11.39 15.81 -16.96
CA PHE A 26 10.89 16.11 -15.61
C PHE A 26 11.83 15.64 -14.50
N HIS A 27 12.46 14.47 -14.63
CA HIS A 27 13.19 13.84 -13.52
C HIS A 27 14.60 13.38 -13.95
N PRO A 28 15.63 14.23 -13.83
CA PRO A 28 16.98 13.98 -14.37
C PRO A 28 17.81 13.03 -13.48
N HIS A 29 17.24 11.89 -13.09
CA HIS A 29 17.87 10.87 -12.24
C HIS A 29 17.96 9.50 -12.94
N GLY A 30 18.29 8.44 -12.18
CA GLY A 30 18.45 7.10 -12.75
C GLY A 30 17.14 6.54 -13.33
N ASP A 31 17.24 5.86 -14.47
CA ASP A 31 16.14 5.20 -15.14
C ASP A 31 15.51 4.08 -14.29
N SER A 32 16.32 3.37 -13.53
CA SER A 32 15.89 2.32 -12.60
C SER A 32 14.90 2.85 -11.56
N ALA A 33 15.19 3.99 -10.92
CA ALA A 33 14.32 4.57 -9.89
C ALA A 33 12.94 4.96 -10.45
N VAL A 34 12.92 5.52 -11.67
CA VAL A 34 11.67 5.86 -12.37
C VAL A 34 10.89 4.60 -12.74
N TYR A 35 11.58 3.58 -13.27
CA TYR A 35 10.93 2.33 -13.64
C TYR A 35 10.39 1.56 -12.44
N ASP A 36 11.16 1.46 -11.35
CA ASP A 36 10.74 0.79 -10.12
C ASP A 36 9.52 1.48 -9.50
N SER A 37 9.49 2.82 -9.53
CA SER A 37 8.32 3.60 -9.11
C SER A 37 7.09 3.31 -9.98
N LEU A 38 7.26 3.23 -11.30
CA LEU A 38 6.22 2.86 -12.24
C LEU A 38 5.70 1.45 -11.98
N VAL A 39 6.59 0.49 -11.78
CA VAL A 39 6.24 -0.90 -11.46
C VAL A 39 5.44 -0.94 -10.17
N ARG A 40 5.91 -0.27 -9.12
CA ARG A 40 5.23 -0.21 -7.82
C ARG A 40 3.83 0.40 -7.92
N MET A 41 3.63 1.36 -8.82
CA MET A 41 2.31 1.96 -9.09
C MET A 41 1.34 1.03 -9.84
N ALA A 42 1.83 -0.06 -10.42
CA ALA A 42 1.03 -1.06 -11.13
C ALA A 42 0.80 -2.35 -10.33
N GLN A 43 1.44 -2.52 -9.18
CA GLN A 43 1.32 -3.70 -8.32
C GLN A 43 0.11 -3.58 -7.38
N ASP A 44 -0.87 -4.45 -7.55
CA ASP A 44 -2.10 -4.53 -6.73
C ASP A 44 -1.85 -5.00 -5.30
N PHE A 45 -0.82 -5.81 -5.05
CA PHE A 45 -0.38 -6.18 -3.71
C PHE A 45 0.38 -5.06 -2.98
N SER A 46 0.72 -3.98 -3.69
CA SER A 46 1.54 -2.87 -3.17
C SER A 46 0.74 -1.59 -2.96
N LEU A 47 -0.26 -1.34 -3.81
CA LEU A 47 -1.19 -0.21 -3.71
C LEU A 47 -2.62 -0.70 -3.60
N ARG A 48 -3.41 -0.06 -2.73
CA ARG A 48 -4.83 -0.37 -2.58
C ARG A 48 -5.64 -0.06 -3.84
N CYS A 49 -5.24 1.00 -4.55
CA CYS A 49 -5.74 1.40 -5.85
C CYS A 49 -4.53 1.68 -6.78
N PRO A 50 -4.08 0.69 -7.57
CA PRO A 50 -3.01 0.89 -8.55
C PRO A 50 -3.28 2.09 -9.45
N LEU A 51 -2.25 2.91 -9.66
CA LEU A 51 -2.38 4.13 -10.46
C LEU A 51 -2.10 3.88 -11.94
N ILE A 52 -1.46 2.77 -12.26
CA ILE A 52 -1.00 2.39 -13.59
C ILE A 52 -1.50 0.98 -13.89
N GLN A 53 -2.02 0.77 -15.10
CA GLN A 53 -2.28 -0.57 -15.60
C GLN A 53 -1.03 -1.09 -16.30
N GLY A 54 -0.53 -2.23 -15.84
CA GLY A 54 0.62 -2.93 -16.42
C GLY A 54 0.20 -4.09 -17.34
N HIS A 55 1.02 -4.36 -18.36
CA HIS A 55 0.95 -5.56 -19.18
C HIS A 55 2.34 -6.20 -19.25
N GLY A 56 2.45 -7.46 -18.84
CA GLY A 56 3.70 -8.20 -18.68
C GLY A 56 3.95 -8.58 -17.22
N ASN A 57 5.18 -8.99 -16.89
CA ASN A 57 5.56 -9.33 -15.52
C ASN A 57 5.98 -8.07 -14.75
N PHE A 58 5.18 -7.66 -13.78
CA PHE A 58 5.42 -6.53 -12.87
C PHE A 58 5.89 -6.97 -11.47
N GLY A 59 6.37 -8.21 -11.36
CA GLY A 59 6.76 -8.84 -10.11
C GLY A 59 5.58 -9.49 -9.39
N SER A 60 5.88 -10.10 -8.26
CA SER A 60 4.92 -10.89 -7.48
C SER A 60 5.08 -10.63 -5.98
N ILE A 61 4.12 -11.11 -5.18
CA ILE A 61 4.21 -11.10 -3.71
C ILE A 61 5.34 -11.99 -3.16
N ASP A 62 5.90 -12.85 -4.02
CA ASP A 62 7.08 -13.67 -3.74
C ASP A 62 8.40 -12.90 -3.87
N ALA A 63 8.34 -11.60 -4.21
CA ALA A 63 9.49 -10.77 -4.58
C ALA A 63 10.25 -11.29 -5.81
N ASP A 64 9.56 -11.97 -6.71
CA ASP A 64 10.08 -12.10 -8.07
C ASP A 64 10.22 -10.69 -8.67
N PRO A 65 11.39 -10.35 -9.22
CA PRO A 65 11.59 -9.03 -9.79
C PRO A 65 10.71 -8.83 -11.03
N PRO A 66 10.30 -7.59 -11.32
CA PRO A 66 9.61 -7.28 -12.58
C PRO A 66 10.52 -7.60 -13.76
N ALA A 67 9.92 -7.89 -14.92
CA ALA A 67 10.67 -7.93 -16.17
C ALA A 67 11.24 -6.54 -16.49
N ALA A 68 12.33 -6.49 -17.25
CA ALA A 68 12.92 -5.22 -17.67
C ALA A 68 11.93 -4.36 -18.50
N MET A 69 12.06 -3.02 -18.42
CA MET A 69 11.17 -2.04 -19.06
C MET A 69 10.99 -2.16 -20.58
N ARG A 70 11.87 -2.93 -21.25
CA ARG A 70 11.76 -3.27 -22.68
C ARG A 70 10.69 -4.32 -22.99
N TYR A 71 10.31 -5.12 -22.00
CA TYR A 71 9.31 -6.18 -22.13
C TYR A 71 7.93 -5.75 -21.65
N THR A 72 7.87 -4.92 -20.62
CA THR A 72 6.63 -4.45 -20.03
C THR A 72 6.01 -3.29 -20.80
N GLU A 73 4.69 -3.18 -20.69
CA GLU A 73 3.91 -2.07 -21.24
C GLU A 73 2.97 -1.52 -20.17
N CYS A 74 2.60 -0.24 -20.29
CA CYS A 74 1.73 0.42 -19.34
C CYS A 74 0.81 1.46 -19.98
N LYS A 75 -0.21 1.85 -19.24
CA LYS A 75 -1.10 2.99 -19.47
C LYS A 75 -1.67 3.47 -18.12
N LEU A 76 -2.29 4.64 -18.09
CA LEU A 76 -2.95 5.13 -16.88
C LEU A 76 -4.13 4.25 -16.49
N ASP A 77 -4.38 4.11 -15.20
CA ASP A 77 -5.65 3.57 -14.71
C ASP A 77 -6.77 4.61 -14.82
N GLU A 78 -8.01 4.16 -15.03
CA GLU A 78 -9.18 5.04 -15.18
C GLU A 78 -9.42 5.86 -13.90
N LEU A 79 -9.23 5.25 -12.72
CA LEU A 79 -9.38 5.95 -11.45
C LEU A 79 -8.32 7.06 -11.31
N THR A 80 -7.08 6.82 -11.75
CA THR A 80 -6.01 7.83 -11.75
C THR A 80 -6.38 9.06 -12.56
N GLU A 81 -6.93 8.85 -13.76
CA GLU A 81 -7.37 9.96 -14.61
C GLU A 81 -8.48 10.77 -13.95
N ALA A 82 -9.50 10.08 -13.41
CA ALA A 82 -10.63 10.73 -12.77
C ALA A 82 -10.25 11.44 -11.45
N MET A 83 -9.32 10.87 -10.69
CA MET A 83 -8.98 11.30 -9.35
C MET A 83 -7.88 12.36 -9.32
N LEU A 84 -6.86 12.26 -10.18
CA LEU A 84 -5.64 13.06 -10.07
C LEU A 84 -5.39 13.98 -11.26
N LEU A 85 -6.02 13.74 -12.41
CA LEU A 85 -5.69 14.44 -13.66
C LEU A 85 -6.89 15.19 -14.25
N ALA A 86 -8.09 14.99 -13.68
CA ALA A 86 -9.27 15.72 -14.09
C ALA A 86 -9.06 17.22 -13.88
N ASP A 87 -9.45 18.02 -14.87
CA ASP A 87 -9.37 19.49 -14.87
C ASP A 87 -7.95 20.09 -14.82
N LEU A 88 -6.88 19.29 -14.95
CA LEU A 88 -5.50 19.80 -14.96
C LEU A 88 -5.26 20.90 -16.02
N GLU A 89 -5.96 20.82 -17.16
CA GLU A 89 -5.91 21.77 -18.27
C GLU A 89 -6.77 23.04 -18.04
N GLN A 90 -7.46 23.16 -16.90
CA GLN A 90 -8.37 24.27 -16.59
C GLN A 90 -7.75 25.27 -15.60
N ASP A 91 -6.42 25.44 -15.64
CA ASP A 91 -5.67 26.36 -14.77
C ASP A 91 -5.97 26.14 -13.26
N THR A 92 -6.18 24.88 -12.85
CA THR A 92 -6.57 24.53 -11.47
C THR A 92 -5.41 24.47 -10.48
N VAL A 93 -4.17 24.48 -10.97
CA VAL A 93 -2.95 24.35 -10.16
C VAL A 93 -1.84 25.21 -10.75
N ASP A 94 -0.90 25.64 -9.91
CA ASP A 94 0.27 26.36 -10.38
C ASP A 94 1.23 25.43 -11.12
N PHE A 95 1.69 25.90 -12.28
CA PHE A 95 2.74 25.26 -13.07
C PHE A 95 4.07 25.97 -12.84
N VAL A 96 5.09 25.19 -12.49
CA VAL A 96 6.46 25.67 -12.25
C VAL A 96 7.39 25.24 -13.39
N PRO A 97 8.46 25.98 -13.67
CA PRO A 97 9.48 25.52 -14.60
C PRO A 97 10.09 24.20 -14.12
N ASN A 98 10.37 23.29 -15.06
CA ASN A 98 11.11 22.06 -14.81
C ASN A 98 12.61 22.34 -14.54
N PHE A 99 13.40 21.29 -14.32
CA PHE A 99 14.81 21.39 -13.92
C PHE A 99 15.72 22.20 -14.88
N ASP A 100 15.41 22.29 -16.17
CA ASP A 100 16.18 23.05 -17.17
C ASP A 100 15.43 24.29 -17.71
N ASN A 101 14.26 24.61 -17.15
CA ASN A 101 13.35 25.68 -17.57
C ASN A 101 12.85 25.60 -19.03
N SER A 102 13.00 24.46 -19.72
CA SER A 102 12.51 24.27 -21.08
C SER A 102 11.01 23.96 -21.15
N GLN A 103 10.44 23.43 -20.06
CA GLN A 103 9.03 23.07 -19.94
C GLN A 103 8.48 23.51 -18.59
N LYS A 104 7.16 23.38 -18.44
CA LYS A 104 6.48 23.57 -17.17
C LYS A 104 5.89 22.26 -16.69
N GLU A 105 5.84 22.07 -15.38
CA GLU A 105 5.21 20.94 -14.73
C GLU A 105 4.28 21.41 -13.60
N PRO A 106 3.19 20.68 -13.32
CA PRO A 106 2.30 21.06 -12.25
C PRO A 106 2.98 20.85 -10.89
N SER A 107 2.94 21.88 -10.04
CA SER A 107 3.50 21.81 -8.69
C SER A 107 2.74 20.85 -7.76
N LEU A 108 1.46 20.63 -8.05
CA LEU A 108 0.52 19.73 -7.41
C LEU A 108 -0.44 19.17 -8.46
N LEU A 109 -1.04 18.02 -8.18
CA LEU A 109 -2.13 17.50 -9.00
C LEU A 109 -3.49 17.95 -8.44
N PRO A 110 -4.50 18.23 -9.28
CA PRO A 110 -5.86 18.57 -8.86
C PRO A 110 -6.60 17.34 -8.31
N ALA A 111 -6.11 16.83 -7.18
CA ALA A 111 -6.60 15.62 -6.58
C ALA A 111 -8.04 15.80 -6.06
N ARG A 112 -8.99 15.08 -6.65
CA ARG A 112 -10.39 15.04 -6.20
C ARG A 112 -10.63 14.13 -5.01
N LEU A 113 -9.69 13.23 -4.73
CA LEU A 113 -9.70 12.35 -3.56
C LEU A 113 -8.32 12.36 -2.88
N PRO A 114 -8.27 12.16 -1.55
CA PRO A 114 -7.02 12.17 -0.80
C PRO A 114 -6.21 10.88 -1.03
N ASN A 115 -5.48 10.83 -2.16
CA ASN A 115 -4.67 9.68 -2.57
C ASN A 115 -3.63 9.27 -1.51
N LEU A 116 -3.16 10.23 -0.70
CA LEU A 116 -2.24 9.97 0.41
C LEU A 116 -2.80 8.95 1.41
N LEU A 117 -4.09 9.01 1.72
CA LEU A 117 -4.75 8.07 2.62
C LEU A 117 -5.25 6.84 1.88
N LEU A 118 -5.75 7.00 0.64
CA LEU A 118 -6.23 5.90 -0.19
C LEU A 118 -5.14 4.84 -0.39
N ASN A 119 -3.96 5.28 -0.83
CA ASN A 119 -2.86 4.42 -1.21
C ASN A 119 -1.76 4.32 -0.14
N GLY A 120 -1.78 5.22 0.85
CA GLY A 120 -0.72 5.32 1.84
C GLY A 120 0.58 5.90 1.26
N SER A 121 1.61 5.92 2.10
CA SER A 121 2.96 6.30 1.70
C SER A 121 3.98 5.75 2.68
N SER A 122 5.16 5.42 2.20
CA SER A 122 6.30 5.06 3.05
C SER A 122 7.55 5.71 2.46
N GLY A 123 8.33 6.36 3.32
CA GLY A 123 9.50 7.12 2.89
C GLY A 123 10.42 7.46 4.04
N ILE A 124 11.72 7.59 3.74
CA ILE A 124 12.74 7.98 4.70
C ILE A 124 13.48 9.18 4.13
N ALA A 125 13.57 10.24 4.91
CA ALA A 125 14.32 11.45 4.60
C ALA A 125 15.39 11.68 5.68
N VAL A 126 16.22 12.70 5.53
CA VAL A 126 17.24 13.05 6.53
C VAL A 126 16.54 13.48 7.83
N GLY A 127 16.64 12.64 8.87
CA GLY A 127 16.10 12.91 10.20
C GLY A 127 14.59 12.63 10.37
N MET A 128 13.90 12.15 9.33
CA MET A 128 12.45 11.90 9.37
C MET A 128 12.08 10.66 8.56
N ALA A 129 10.96 10.04 8.92
CA ALA A 129 10.35 8.97 8.14
C ALA A 129 8.85 9.20 8.08
N THR A 130 8.19 8.58 7.10
CA THR A 130 6.74 8.49 6.99
C THR A 130 6.35 7.05 6.72
N ASN A 131 5.23 6.62 7.31
CA ASN A 131 4.59 5.34 7.05
C ASN A 131 3.09 5.47 7.33
N ILE A 132 2.34 5.77 6.28
CA ILE A 132 0.89 5.98 6.27
C ILE A 132 0.25 4.73 5.63
N PRO A 133 -0.65 4.04 6.33
CA PRO A 133 -1.31 2.87 5.78
C PRO A 133 -2.39 3.27 4.75
N PRO A 134 -2.70 2.39 3.78
CA PRO A 134 -3.82 2.59 2.85
C PRO A 134 -5.19 2.43 3.53
N HIS A 135 -6.24 2.97 2.89
CA HIS A 135 -7.62 2.94 3.37
C HIS A 135 -8.59 2.59 2.25
N ASN A 136 -9.78 2.15 2.63
CA ASN A 136 -10.82 1.81 1.67
C ASN A 136 -11.37 3.07 1.00
N LEU A 137 -11.58 3.02 -0.32
CA LEU A 137 -12.09 4.18 -1.08
C LEU A 137 -13.49 4.60 -0.62
N GLY A 138 -14.41 3.66 -0.39
CA GLY A 138 -15.78 3.96 0.01
C GLY A 138 -15.82 4.62 1.38
N GLU A 139 -15.15 4.00 2.36
CA GLU A 139 -15.05 4.52 3.73
C GLU A 139 -14.38 5.90 3.79
N LEU A 140 -13.35 6.12 2.97
CA LEU A 140 -12.68 7.40 2.85
C LEU A 140 -13.61 8.49 2.29
N VAL A 141 -14.43 8.16 1.28
CA VAL A 141 -15.45 9.07 0.75
C VAL A 141 -16.54 9.35 1.80
N ASP A 142 -16.99 8.34 2.54
CA ASP A 142 -17.98 8.50 3.60
C ASP A 142 -17.47 9.47 4.68
N VAL A 143 -16.21 9.32 5.12
CA VAL A 143 -15.57 10.24 6.06
C VAL A 143 -15.47 11.66 5.51
N LEU A 144 -15.13 11.84 4.23
CA LEU A 144 -15.11 13.16 3.60
C LEU A 144 -16.51 13.79 3.59
N CYS A 145 -17.54 13.01 3.25
CA CYS A 145 -18.92 13.48 3.32
C CYS A 145 -19.32 13.90 4.72
N VAL A 146 -18.93 13.15 5.75
CA VAL A 146 -19.16 13.54 7.17
C VAL A 146 -18.49 14.88 7.47
N LEU A 147 -17.22 15.06 7.10
CA LEU A 147 -16.46 16.28 7.36
C LEU A 147 -16.98 17.51 6.59
N ILE A 148 -17.58 17.32 5.40
CA ILE A 148 -18.24 18.40 4.66
C ILE A 148 -19.47 18.92 5.42
N HIS A 149 -20.26 18.02 6.00
CA HIS A 149 -21.48 18.40 6.73
C HIS A 149 -21.21 18.82 8.18
N ASN A 150 -20.19 18.24 8.81
CA ASN A 150 -19.74 18.53 10.16
C ASN A 150 -18.21 18.64 10.21
N PRO A 151 -17.64 19.83 9.92
CA PRO A 151 -16.19 20.05 9.99
C PRO A 151 -15.60 19.83 11.39
N GLU A 152 -16.41 19.88 12.44
CA GLU A 152 -15.99 19.65 13.82
C GLU A 152 -16.14 18.20 14.30
N ALA A 153 -16.46 17.26 13.40
CA ALA A 153 -16.55 15.85 13.73
C ALA A 153 -15.25 15.36 14.42
N THR A 154 -15.46 14.63 15.51
CA THR A 154 -14.41 14.03 16.31
C THR A 154 -13.87 12.79 15.63
N VAL A 155 -12.61 12.41 15.95
CA VAL A 155 -12.02 11.15 15.45
C VAL A 155 -12.90 9.93 15.78
N GLN A 156 -13.62 9.96 16.91
CA GLN A 156 -14.49 8.86 17.31
C GLN A 156 -15.68 8.70 16.37
N GLU A 157 -16.28 9.82 15.94
CA GLU A 157 -17.36 9.81 14.96
C GLU A 157 -16.85 9.38 13.57
N LEU A 158 -15.65 9.80 13.17
CA LEU A 158 -15.07 9.37 11.88
C LEU A 158 -14.79 7.87 11.82
N LEU A 159 -14.43 7.25 12.96
CA LEU A 159 -14.19 5.80 13.06
C LEU A 159 -15.45 4.96 12.83
N GLU A 160 -16.65 5.53 12.93
CA GLU A 160 -17.89 4.82 12.59
C GLU A 160 -18.01 4.58 11.07
N TYR A 161 -17.35 5.41 10.26
CA TYR A 161 -17.38 5.35 8.80
C TYR A 161 -16.09 4.77 8.20
N MET A 162 -14.95 5.01 8.84
CA MET A 162 -13.66 4.42 8.46
C MET A 162 -13.00 3.83 9.70
N PRO A 163 -13.30 2.56 10.04
CA PRO A 163 -12.88 1.93 11.29
C PRO A 163 -11.36 1.68 11.36
N GLY A 164 -10.66 1.69 10.23
CA GLY A 164 -9.22 1.51 10.19
C GLY A 164 -8.64 1.42 8.77
N PRO A 165 -7.36 1.06 8.67
CA PRO A 165 -6.71 0.78 7.40
C PRO A 165 -7.33 -0.37 6.61
N ASP A 166 -7.17 -0.33 5.28
CA ASP A 166 -7.55 -1.38 4.34
C ASP A 166 -6.34 -1.78 3.49
N PHE A 167 -5.67 -2.86 3.87
CA PHE A 167 -4.44 -3.31 3.22
C PHE A 167 -4.72 -4.11 1.94
N PRO A 168 -3.98 -3.89 0.84
CA PRO A 168 -4.20 -4.62 -0.41
C PRO A 168 -3.97 -6.14 -0.30
N THR A 169 -3.15 -6.58 0.67
CA THR A 169 -2.90 -8.00 0.93
C THR A 169 -3.92 -8.64 1.87
N GLY A 170 -4.91 -7.88 2.33
CA GLY A 170 -5.88 -8.29 3.34
C GLY A 170 -5.25 -8.45 4.73
N GLY A 171 -5.68 -9.48 5.43
CA GLY A 171 -5.32 -9.78 6.81
C GLY A 171 -6.36 -9.31 7.82
N LEU A 172 -6.08 -9.59 9.08
CA LEU A 172 -6.94 -9.29 10.22
C LEU A 172 -6.24 -8.27 11.11
N ILE A 173 -6.88 -7.12 11.28
CA ILE A 173 -6.43 -6.11 12.22
C ILE A 173 -6.82 -6.53 13.64
N MET A 174 -5.84 -6.50 14.55
CA MET A 174 -6.01 -6.93 15.92
C MET A 174 -6.10 -5.72 16.85
N GLY A 175 -7.34 -5.39 17.26
CA GLY A 175 -7.63 -4.27 18.16
C GLY A 175 -7.62 -2.90 17.47
N ASN A 176 -8.17 -1.90 18.16
CA ASN A 176 -8.42 -0.55 17.62
C ASN A 176 -7.62 0.56 18.30
N LEU A 177 -7.01 0.32 19.46
CA LEU A 177 -6.29 1.36 20.22
C LEU A 177 -5.16 1.99 19.40
N GLY A 178 -4.37 1.16 18.71
CA GLY A 178 -3.29 1.66 17.86
C GLY A 178 -3.77 2.47 16.64
N ILE A 179 -4.97 2.17 16.12
CA ILE A 179 -5.59 2.96 15.05
C ILE A 179 -6.04 4.31 15.62
N LEU A 180 -6.70 4.31 16.78
CA LEU A 180 -7.16 5.52 17.44
C LEU A 180 -6.00 6.48 17.74
N ASP A 181 -4.89 5.96 18.27
CA ASP A 181 -3.68 6.74 18.52
C ASP A 181 -3.12 7.32 17.22
N ALA A 182 -3.06 6.51 16.16
CA ALA A 182 -2.57 6.94 14.85
C ALA A 182 -3.44 8.04 14.25
N TYR A 183 -4.76 7.92 14.33
CA TYR A 183 -5.68 8.93 13.80
C TYR A 183 -5.73 10.20 14.65
N ARG A 184 -5.49 10.12 15.95
CA ARG A 184 -5.43 11.31 16.82
C ARG A 184 -4.10 12.06 16.71
N THR A 185 -2.99 11.35 16.61
CA THR A 185 -1.64 11.92 16.81
C THR A 185 -0.72 11.79 15.60
N GLY A 186 -1.09 10.98 14.61
CA GLY A 186 -0.23 10.55 13.52
C GLY A 186 0.70 9.39 13.87
N ARG A 187 0.70 8.87 15.11
CA ARG A 187 1.52 7.71 15.52
C ARG A 187 0.69 6.61 16.16
N GLY A 188 0.95 5.37 15.77
CA GLY A 188 0.30 4.22 16.38
C GLY A 188 0.87 2.90 15.87
N ARG A 189 0.44 1.80 16.48
CA ARG A 189 0.87 0.45 16.12
C ARG A 189 -0.34 -0.40 15.81
N VAL A 190 -0.47 -0.81 14.56
CA VAL A 190 -1.57 -1.66 14.10
C VAL A 190 -1.01 -3.07 13.96
N ILE A 191 -1.52 -4.00 14.76
CA ILE A 191 -1.13 -5.42 14.65
C ILE A 191 -1.97 -6.02 13.52
N VAL A 192 -1.31 -6.63 12.54
CA VAL A 192 -1.94 -7.28 11.40
C VAL A 192 -1.58 -8.75 11.41
N ARG A 193 -2.59 -9.60 11.29
CA ARG A 193 -2.47 -11.06 11.34
C ARG A 193 -2.92 -11.64 10.00
N GLY A 194 -2.18 -12.62 9.48
CA GLY A 194 -2.57 -13.36 8.30
C GLY A 194 -3.86 -14.16 8.55
N LYS A 195 -4.72 -14.21 7.54
CA LYS A 195 -5.98 -14.96 7.60
C LYS A 195 -5.69 -16.43 7.34
N THR A 196 -6.19 -17.27 8.24
CA THR A 196 -5.94 -18.71 8.19
C THR A 196 -7.21 -19.51 8.42
N ASP A 197 -7.30 -20.68 7.82
CA ASP A 197 -8.30 -21.70 8.13
C ASP A 197 -7.63 -23.00 8.59
N ILE A 198 -8.38 -23.83 9.31
CA ILE A 198 -7.95 -25.18 9.69
C ILE A 198 -8.77 -26.17 8.85
N GLU A 199 -8.10 -26.96 8.03
CA GLU A 199 -8.72 -27.98 7.19
C GLU A 199 -8.35 -29.39 7.68
N LEU A 200 -9.30 -30.31 7.61
CA LEU A 200 -9.06 -31.74 7.87
C LEU A 200 -8.68 -32.42 6.55
N LEU A 201 -7.41 -32.75 6.37
CA LEU A 201 -6.89 -33.35 5.13
C LEU A 201 -7.35 -34.79 4.94
N ASP A 202 -7.43 -35.56 6.03
CA ASP A 202 -7.86 -36.95 5.98
C ASP A 202 -8.63 -37.33 7.25
N SER A 203 -9.89 -37.70 7.05
CA SER A 203 -10.81 -38.13 8.10
C SER A 203 -10.39 -39.44 8.79
N LYS A 204 -9.66 -40.32 8.10
CA LYS A 204 -9.18 -41.60 8.67
C LYS A 204 -7.93 -41.42 9.52
N THR A 205 -6.97 -40.63 9.06
CA THR A 205 -5.72 -40.37 9.81
C THR A 205 -5.83 -39.20 10.79
N LYS A 206 -6.93 -38.43 10.74
CA LYS A 206 -7.17 -37.21 11.52
C LYS A 206 -6.04 -36.19 11.37
N ARG A 207 -5.49 -36.06 10.16
CA ARG A 207 -4.46 -35.06 9.86
C ARG A 207 -5.12 -33.73 9.53
N ASN A 208 -4.68 -32.70 10.24
CA ASN A 208 -5.12 -31.32 10.01
C ASN A 208 -4.04 -30.55 9.25
N ALA A 209 -4.46 -29.51 8.56
CA ALA A 209 -3.58 -28.50 7.99
C ALA A 209 -4.05 -27.10 8.38
N ILE A 210 -3.10 -26.19 8.53
CA ILE A 210 -3.35 -24.76 8.61
C ILE A 210 -3.16 -24.20 7.20
N ILE A 211 -4.17 -23.51 6.70
CA ILE A 211 -4.17 -22.90 5.37
C ILE A 211 -4.05 -21.40 5.54
N ILE A 212 -2.95 -20.81 5.08
CA ILE A 212 -2.79 -19.36 5.03
C ILE A 212 -3.38 -18.86 3.71
N LYS A 213 -4.35 -17.94 3.82
CA LYS A 213 -5.08 -17.34 2.69
C LYS A 213 -4.68 -15.89 2.42
N GLU A 214 -4.27 -15.17 3.45
CA GLU A 214 -3.84 -13.78 3.37
C GLU A 214 -2.66 -13.57 4.33
N ILE A 215 -1.73 -12.70 3.98
CA ILE A 215 -0.57 -12.36 4.82
C ILE A 215 -0.57 -10.85 5.14
N PRO A 216 0.09 -10.44 6.25
CA PRO A 216 0.19 -9.03 6.58
C PRO A 216 0.86 -8.20 5.47
N TYR A 217 0.46 -6.93 5.35
CA TYR A 217 0.99 -6.00 4.35
C TYR A 217 2.52 -5.86 4.42
N GLN A 218 3.16 -5.72 3.26
CA GLN A 218 4.62 -5.66 3.10
C GLN A 218 5.38 -6.91 3.60
N THR A 219 4.68 -8.05 3.76
CA THR A 219 5.31 -9.33 4.05
C THR A 219 5.59 -10.06 2.73
N ASN A 220 6.82 -10.55 2.57
CA ASN A 220 7.17 -11.43 1.46
C ASN A 220 6.71 -12.87 1.76
N LYS A 221 5.97 -13.49 0.84
CA LYS A 221 5.41 -14.84 1.05
C LYS A 221 6.53 -15.90 1.07
N ALA A 222 7.46 -15.89 0.12
CA ALA A 222 8.58 -16.84 0.07
C ALA A 222 9.43 -16.82 1.35
N SER A 223 9.82 -15.63 1.84
CA SER A 223 10.57 -15.44 3.09
C SER A 223 9.77 -15.85 4.32
N LEU A 224 8.44 -15.70 4.32
CA LEU A 224 7.60 -16.22 5.40
C LEU A 224 7.67 -17.75 5.43
N VAL A 225 7.52 -18.40 4.28
CA VAL A 225 7.58 -19.86 4.15
C VAL A 225 8.97 -20.39 4.55
N GLU A 226 10.04 -19.74 4.08
CA GLU A 226 11.42 -20.06 4.44
C GLU A 226 11.64 -19.99 5.96
N LYS A 227 11.22 -18.90 6.61
CA LYS A 227 11.33 -18.76 8.07
C LYS A 227 10.52 -19.80 8.83
N ILE A 228 9.34 -20.18 8.35
CA ILE A 228 8.57 -21.26 8.98
C ILE A 228 9.38 -22.57 8.89
N ALA A 229 9.98 -22.88 7.74
CA ALA A 229 10.82 -24.07 7.57
C ALA A 229 12.05 -24.05 8.51
N GLU A 230 12.75 -22.92 8.63
CA GLU A 230 13.85 -22.74 9.58
C GLU A 230 13.42 -22.99 11.05
N HIS A 231 12.23 -22.50 11.42
CA HIS A 231 11.68 -22.73 12.76
C HIS A 231 11.35 -24.20 13.02
N VAL A 232 10.91 -24.93 11.98
CA VAL A 232 10.66 -26.38 12.05
C VAL A 232 11.96 -27.16 12.16
N GLU A 233 12.98 -26.84 11.36
CA GLU A 233 14.28 -27.52 11.36
C GLU A 233 15.02 -27.31 12.70
N SER A 234 15.01 -26.09 13.22
CA SER A 234 15.59 -25.74 14.53
C SER A 234 14.80 -26.29 15.73
N LYS A 235 13.64 -26.93 15.50
CA LYS A 235 12.70 -27.42 16.52
C LYS A 235 12.16 -26.33 17.45
N SER A 236 12.25 -25.06 17.05
CA SER A 236 11.60 -23.95 17.76
C SER A 236 10.09 -23.92 17.50
N LEU A 237 9.64 -24.52 16.40
CA LEU A 237 8.25 -24.78 16.08
C LEU A 237 8.06 -26.28 15.83
N ASP A 238 7.31 -26.95 16.70
CA ASP A 238 6.98 -28.38 16.57
C ASP A 238 5.54 -28.59 16.10
N GLY A 239 5.25 -29.79 15.60
CA GLY A 239 3.91 -30.18 15.15
C GLY A 239 3.62 -29.92 13.68
N ILE A 240 4.58 -29.41 12.89
CA ILE A 240 4.49 -29.31 11.43
C ILE A 240 5.20 -30.51 10.79
N SER A 241 4.55 -31.16 9.83
CA SER A 241 5.12 -32.26 9.05
C SER A 241 5.61 -31.85 7.67
N ASP A 242 4.91 -30.93 7.02
CA ASP A 242 5.22 -30.48 5.66
C ASP A 242 4.69 -29.05 5.42
N ILE A 243 5.28 -28.34 4.47
CA ILE A 243 4.88 -26.98 4.07
C ILE A 243 4.85 -26.93 2.54
N ARG A 244 3.74 -26.50 1.96
CA ARG A 244 3.57 -26.37 0.51
C ARG A 244 2.95 -25.05 0.14
N ASP A 245 3.40 -24.49 -0.97
CA ASP A 245 2.74 -23.36 -1.60
C ASP A 245 1.88 -23.85 -2.77
N GLU A 246 0.57 -23.79 -2.59
CA GLU A 246 -0.46 -24.15 -3.56
C GLU A 246 -1.13 -22.88 -4.14
N SER A 247 -0.48 -21.71 -4.00
CA SER A 247 -0.99 -20.45 -4.54
C SER A 247 -1.07 -20.49 -6.07
N ASP A 248 -2.15 -19.95 -6.61
CA ASP A 248 -2.37 -19.84 -8.05
C ASP A 248 -2.94 -18.47 -8.43
N ARG A 249 -3.46 -18.33 -9.65
CA ARG A 249 -4.06 -17.08 -10.13
C ARG A 249 -5.37 -16.71 -9.42
N THR A 250 -6.00 -17.65 -8.71
CA THR A 250 -7.27 -17.46 -8.01
C THR A 250 -7.09 -17.01 -6.56
N GLY A 251 -5.90 -17.23 -5.98
CA GLY A 251 -5.57 -16.71 -4.67
C GLY A 251 -4.35 -17.37 -4.03
N MET A 252 -3.96 -16.81 -2.89
CA MET A 252 -2.90 -17.37 -2.06
C MET A 252 -3.40 -18.59 -1.28
N ARG A 253 -2.60 -19.66 -1.27
CA ARG A 253 -2.86 -20.86 -0.47
C ARG A 253 -1.53 -21.50 -0.04
N VAL A 254 -1.07 -21.17 1.15
CA VAL A 254 0.06 -21.88 1.76
C VAL A 254 -0.49 -22.93 2.73
N VAL A 255 -0.14 -24.19 2.48
CA VAL A 255 -0.59 -25.36 3.25
C VAL A 255 0.49 -25.78 4.23
N ILE A 256 0.18 -25.73 5.52
CA ILE A 256 1.05 -26.22 6.59
C ILE A 256 0.42 -27.49 7.15
N GLU A 257 0.95 -28.64 6.76
CA GLU A 257 0.48 -29.92 7.28
C GLU A 257 0.98 -30.17 8.69
N LEU A 258 0.10 -30.70 9.54
CA LEU A 258 0.44 -30.98 10.93
C LEU A 258 0.77 -32.46 11.15
N LYS A 259 1.71 -32.71 12.06
CA LYS A 259 2.00 -34.05 12.57
C LYS A 259 0.76 -34.64 13.24
N ARG A 260 0.65 -35.97 13.19
CA ARG A 260 -0.47 -36.68 13.83
C ARG A 260 -0.47 -36.39 15.33
N GLY A 261 -1.61 -35.95 15.85
CA GLY A 261 -1.81 -35.66 17.28
C GLY A 261 -1.42 -34.25 17.70
N SER A 262 -0.91 -33.41 16.79
CA SER A 262 -0.67 -31.99 17.07
C SER A 262 -1.98 -31.21 17.12
N ASP A 263 -2.10 -30.32 18.10
CA ASP A 263 -3.22 -29.38 18.21
C ASP A 263 -3.02 -28.20 17.23
N PRO A 264 -3.91 -28.02 16.24
CA PRO A 264 -3.78 -26.94 15.27
C PRO A 264 -3.75 -25.55 15.89
N LEU A 265 -4.47 -25.31 16.97
CA LEU A 265 -4.53 -23.98 17.61
C LEU A 265 -3.22 -23.64 18.30
N ILE A 266 -2.55 -24.62 18.90
CA ILE A 266 -1.23 -24.42 19.52
C ILE A 266 -0.19 -24.09 18.44
N VAL A 267 -0.18 -24.84 17.34
CA VAL A 267 0.75 -24.60 16.22
C VAL A 267 0.48 -23.23 15.58
N LEU A 268 -0.80 -22.89 15.35
CA LEU A 268 -1.20 -21.59 14.79
C LEU A 268 -0.76 -20.41 15.67
N ASN A 269 -0.96 -20.51 16.99
CA ASN A 269 -0.49 -19.48 17.92
C ASN A 269 1.04 -19.33 17.91
N ASN A 270 1.78 -20.43 17.77
CA ASN A 270 3.23 -20.39 17.61
C ASN A 270 3.65 -19.75 16.28
N LEU A 271 2.95 -20.05 15.18
CA LEU A 271 3.20 -19.39 13.88
C LEU A 271 3.05 -17.88 14.00
N TYR A 272 1.97 -17.38 14.61
CA TYR A 272 1.78 -15.94 14.82
C TYR A 272 2.85 -15.32 15.73
N ARG A 273 3.34 -16.05 16.73
CA ARG A 273 4.34 -15.52 17.67
C ARG A 273 5.76 -15.48 17.08
N LEU A 274 6.11 -16.48 16.28
CA LEU A 274 7.49 -16.71 15.84
C LEU A 274 7.77 -16.18 14.43
N THR A 275 6.74 -15.92 13.63
CA THR A 275 6.89 -15.60 12.21
C THR A 275 6.20 -14.30 11.84
N SER A 276 6.46 -13.80 10.63
CA SER A 276 5.76 -12.63 10.08
C SER A 276 4.32 -12.90 9.65
N LEU A 277 3.76 -14.08 9.94
CA LEU A 277 2.32 -14.33 9.79
C LEU A 277 1.50 -13.44 10.73
N GLN A 278 2.10 -12.87 11.78
CA GLN A 278 1.58 -11.69 12.46
C GLN A 278 2.70 -10.64 12.51
N SER A 279 2.38 -9.43 12.08
CA SER A 279 3.33 -8.31 12.08
C SER A 279 2.70 -7.05 12.67
N THR A 280 3.52 -6.04 12.92
CA THR A 280 3.06 -4.73 13.38
C THR A 280 3.34 -3.69 12.31
N PHE A 281 2.29 -3.08 11.78
CA PHE A 281 2.40 -1.88 10.97
C PHE A 281 2.56 -0.67 11.90
N SER A 282 3.73 -0.04 11.86
CA SER A 282 4.03 1.14 12.68
C SER A 282 3.62 2.40 11.91
N CYS A 283 2.47 2.98 12.26
CA CYS A 283 1.99 4.22 11.68
C CYS A 283 2.87 5.39 12.15
N ASN A 284 3.33 6.17 11.17
CA ASN A 284 4.03 7.42 11.38
C ASN A 284 3.63 8.39 10.26
N MET A 285 2.53 9.10 10.48
CA MET A 285 1.86 9.90 9.48
C MET A 285 2.49 11.29 9.38
N VAL A 286 3.53 11.38 8.56
CA VAL A 286 4.23 12.63 8.27
C VAL A 286 3.98 13.01 6.82
N GLY A 287 3.43 14.20 6.61
CA GLY A 287 3.23 14.81 5.29
C GLY A 287 4.01 16.13 5.19
N ILE A 288 4.05 16.70 4.00
CA ILE A 288 4.52 18.06 3.74
C ILE A 288 3.30 18.97 3.73
N LEU A 289 3.25 19.91 4.66
CA LEU A 289 2.27 20.99 4.72
C LEU A 289 3.03 22.30 4.53
N ASN A 290 2.70 23.06 3.49
CA ASN A 290 3.35 24.35 3.15
C ASN A 290 4.89 24.24 3.07
N GLY A 291 5.38 23.18 2.43
CA GLY A 291 6.81 22.93 2.25
C GLY A 291 7.54 22.44 3.51
N GLN A 292 6.85 22.25 4.63
CA GLN A 292 7.46 21.76 5.86
C GLN A 292 6.91 20.39 6.27
N PRO A 293 7.77 19.47 6.75
CA PRO A 293 7.32 18.19 7.26
C PRO A 293 6.56 18.37 8.57
N LYS A 294 5.33 17.86 8.61
CA LYS A 294 4.45 17.91 9.79
C LYS A 294 3.90 16.52 10.08
N GLN A 295 3.98 16.10 11.34
CA GLN A 295 3.24 14.92 11.82
C GLN A 295 1.78 15.30 12.02
N MET A 296 0.88 14.54 11.44
CA MET A 296 -0.54 14.87 11.38
C MET A 296 -1.42 13.68 11.71
N GLY A 297 -2.48 13.93 12.47
CA GLY A 297 -3.58 12.96 12.64
C GLY A 297 -4.49 12.91 11.41
N LEU A 298 -5.49 12.04 11.44
CA LEU A 298 -6.43 11.83 10.33
C LEU A 298 -7.14 13.12 9.92
N LYS A 299 -7.69 13.87 10.89
CA LYS A 299 -8.43 15.11 10.61
C LYS A 299 -7.53 16.16 9.96
N GLU A 300 -6.30 16.33 10.45
CA GLU A 300 -5.34 17.28 9.87
C GLU A 300 -4.90 16.89 8.44
N LEU A 301 -4.86 15.59 8.13
CA LEU A 301 -4.57 15.12 6.77
C LEU A 301 -5.73 15.36 5.80
N LEU A 302 -6.98 15.29 6.28
CA LEU A 302 -8.20 15.48 5.48
C LEU A 302 -8.62 16.95 5.37
N GLN A 303 -8.39 17.72 6.42
CA GLN A 303 -8.72 19.15 6.53
C GLN A 303 -7.49 19.90 7.05
N PRO A 304 -6.46 20.10 6.21
CA PRO A 304 -5.30 20.87 6.59
C PRO A 304 -5.69 22.34 6.82
N THR A 305 -5.68 22.78 8.08
CA THR A 305 -5.92 24.18 8.44
C THR A 305 -4.60 24.93 8.56
N THR A 306 -4.51 26.12 7.97
CA THR A 306 -3.43 27.08 8.20
C THR A 306 -3.87 28.25 9.07
N PRO A 307 -2.94 28.94 9.76
CA PRO A 307 -3.26 30.12 10.56
C PRO A 307 -4.01 31.23 9.81
N ASN A 308 -3.95 31.23 8.48
CA ASN A 308 -4.53 32.26 7.61
C ASN A 308 -5.77 31.80 6.83
N ASN A 309 -6.30 30.58 7.06
CA ASN A 309 -7.47 30.02 6.33
C ASN A 309 -7.33 30.04 4.79
N GLU A 310 -6.11 29.89 4.27
CA GLU A 310 -5.88 29.71 2.82
C GLU A 310 -5.96 28.23 2.44
N ASP A 311 -6.38 27.94 1.20
CA ASP A 311 -6.40 26.59 0.64
C ASP A 311 -5.01 25.95 0.78
N SER A 312 -4.95 24.88 1.56
CA SER A 312 -3.70 24.23 1.95
C SER A 312 -3.68 22.80 1.42
N SER A 313 -2.60 22.42 0.75
CA SER A 313 -2.42 21.06 0.25
C SER A 313 -1.45 20.27 1.12
N VAL A 314 -1.78 19.02 1.42
CA VAL A 314 -0.84 18.07 2.06
C VAL A 314 -0.33 17.09 1.00
N THR A 315 0.99 16.92 0.94
CA THR A 315 1.64 15.90 0.10
C THR A 315 2.44 14.91 0.95
N ALA A 316 2.81 13.76 0.37
CA ALA A 316 3.66 12.79 1.06
C ALA A 316 5.08 13.33 1.29
N LEU A 317 5.71 12.95 2.41
CA LEU A 317 7.14 13.16 2.63
C LEU A 317 7.96 12.38 1.57
N GLY A 318 8.90 13.05 0.89
CA GLY A 318 9.80 12.42 -0.09
C GLY A 318 9.56 12.78 -1.56
N LEU A 319 8.67 13.74 -1.86
CA LEU A 319 8.38 14.20 -3.23
C LEU A 319 9.22 15.41 -3.69
N ARG A 320 10.22 15.84 -2.91
CA ARG A 320 11.21 16.84 -3.35
C ARG A 320 12.61 16.33 -3.04
N SER A 321 13.24 15.76 -4.06
CA SER A 321 14.70 15.65 -4.19
C SER A 321 15.15 16.60 -5.28
#